data_AF-A0A117LJX2-F1
#
_entry.id   AF-A0A117LJX2-F1
#
_cell.length_a   1.000
_cell.length_b   1.000
_cell.length_c   1.000
_cell.angle_alpha   90.00
_cell.angle_beta   90.00
_cell.angle_gamma   90.00
#
_symmetry.space_group_name_H-M   'P 1'
#
loop_
_entity.id
_entity.type
_entity.pdbx_description
1 polymer ?
#
loop_
_entity_poly.entity_id
_entity_poly.type
_entity_poly.pdbx_seq_one_letter_code
_entity_poly.pdbx_strand_id
1 'polypeptide(L)'
;MDKQALIERLLALPVDIEAAEKHVLSMSQAVDAAREQVATIEKDAILNGAITGKNETERKAQMAALTAEARHAVTEAETQLSIARVAYNRLLNEFRALQTVAQLLSKEVA
;
A
#
# COMPACT_ATOMS: atom_id res chain seq x y z
N MET A 1 13.13 16.41 23.29
CA MET A 1 12.21 15.46 23.97
C MET A 1 12.81 15.16 25.32
N ASP A 2 12.04 15.28 26.39
CA ASP A 2 12.48 14.89 27.74
C ASP A 2 12.20 13.38 27.99
N LYS A 3 12.61 12.88 29.16
CA LYS A 3 12.46 11.47 29.53
C LYS A 3 11.00 11.04 29.62
N GLN A 4 10.11 11.91 30.07
CA GLN A 4 8.70 11.60 30.21
C GLN A 4 8.04 11.49 28.84
N ALA A 5 8.30 12.45 27.95
CA ALA A 5 7.84 12.42 26.57
C ALA A 5 8.40 11.22 25.78
N LEU A 6 9.64 10.77 26.07
CA LEU A 6 10.22 9.55 25.51
C LEU A 6 9.40 8.31 25.88
N ILE A 7 9.06 8.17 27.17
CA ILE A 7 8.29 7.03 27.68
C ILE A 7 6.90 7.03 27.07
N GLU A 8 6.22 8.18 27.07
CA GLU A 8 4.89 8.33 26.49
C GLU A 8 4.88 7.99 25.00
N ARG A 9 5.88 8.47 24.23
CA ARG A 9 5.98 8.16 22.80
C ARG A 9 6.27 6.68 22.55
N LEU A 10 7.15 6.06 23.32
CA LEU A 10 7.45 4.63 23.23
C LEU A 10 6.24 3.74 23.55
N LEU A 11 5.39 4.16 24.49
CA LEU A 11 4.16 3.45 24.84
C LEU A 11 3.05 3.62 23.79
N ALA A 12 2.98 4.79 23.13
CA ALA A 12 1.99 5.06 22.09
C ALA A 12 2.33 4.40 20.73
N LEU A 13 3.61 4.31 20.39
CA LEU A 13 4.08 3.84 19.08
C LEU A 13 3.56 2.46 18.66
N PRO A 14 3.45 1.43 19.53
CA PRO A 14 2.87 0.15 19.14
C PRO A 14 1.45 0.26 18.57
N VAL A 15 0.60 1.12 19.15
CA VAL A 15 -0.77 1.34 18.67
C VAL A 15 -0.76 2.06 17.32
N ASP A 16 0.10 3.07 17.16
CA ASP A 16 0.27 3.78 15.89
C ASP A 16 0.77 2.84 14.78
N ILE A 17 1.72 1.95 15.11
CA ILE A 17 2.29 0.95 14.20
C ILE A 17 1.21 -0.05 13.78
N GLU A 18 0.42 -0.56 14.71
CA GLU A 18 -0.69 -1.49 14.41
C GLU A 18 -1.73 -0.83 13.49
N ALA A 19 -2.09 0.44 13.75
CA ALA A 19 -2.99 1.20 12.89
C ALA A 19 -2.43 1.37 11.48
N ALA A 20 -1.14 1.69 11.36
CA ALA A 20 -0.47 1.80 10.06
C ALA A 20 -0.36 0.46 9.33
N GLU A 21 -0.12 -0.64 10.05
CA GLU A 21 -0.08 -1.99 9.48
C GLU A 21 -1.45 -2.41 8.92
N LYS A 22 -2.52 -2.17 9.69
CA LYS A 22 -3.90 -2.38 9.24
C LYS A 22 -4.22 -1.57 7.98
N HIS A 23 -3.73 -0.34 7.91
CA HIS A 23 -3.90 0.49 6.73
C HIS A 23 -3.14 -0.05 5.51
N VAL A 24 -1.90 -0.51 5.69
CA VAL A 24 -1.13 -1.20 4.62
C VAL A 24 -1.88 -2.43 4.11
N LEU A 25 -2.44 -3.24 5.01
CA LEU A 25 -3.21 -4.42 4.64
C LEU A 25 -4.45 -4.03 3.81
N SER A 26 -5.19 -3.01 4.26
CA SER A 26 -6.36 -2.49 3.53
C SER A 26 -6.00 -2.00 2.13
N MET A 27 -4.90 -1.26 1.97
CA MET A 27 -4.45 -0.80 0.65
C MET A 27 -3.96 -1.95 -0.23
N SER A 28 -3.37 -2.99 0.35
CA SER A 28 -3.00 -4.21 -0.39
C SER A 28 -4.24 -4.89 -0.96
N GLN A 29 -5.30 -5.03 -0.16
CA GLN A 29 -6.57 -5.60 -0.60
C GLN A 29 -7.23 -4.75 -1.71
N ALA A 30 -7.10 -3.42 -1.64
CA ALA A 30 -7.60 -2.53 -2.68
C ALA A 30 -6.86 -2.72 -4.02
N VAL A 31 -5.54 -2.94 -4.00
CA VAL A 31 -4.76 -3.28 -5.19
C VAL A 31 -5.24 -4.59 -5.81
N ASP A 32 -5.43 -5.62 -4.98
CA ASP A 32 -5.91 -6.93 -5.46
C ASP A 32 -7.31 -6.83 -6.07
N ALA A 33 -8.21 -6.07 -5.45
CA ALA A 33 -9.55 -5.81 -5.97
C ALA A 33 -9.52 -5.05 -7.32
N ALA A 34 -8.68 -4.02 -7.45
CA ALA A 34 -8.54 -3.29 -8.70
C ALA A 34 -7.97 -4.16 -9.83
N ARG A 35 -7.03 -5.07 -9.51
CA ARG A 35 -6.50 -6.04 -10.48
C ARG A 35 -7.56 -7.04 -10.93
N GLU A 36 -8.40 -7.52 -10.01
CA GLU A 36 -9.50 -8.42 -10.36
C GLU A 36 -10.55 -7.72 -11.24
N GLN A 37 -10.80 -6.42 -11.04
CA GLN A 37 -11.67 -5.64 -11.92
C GLN A 37 -11.14 -5.58 -13.36
N VAL A 38 -9.83 -5.35 -13.54
CA VAL A 38 -9.20 -5.41 -14.87
C VAL A 38 -9.43 -6.79 -15.49
N ALA A 39 -9.15 -7.86 -14.75
CA ALA A 39 -9.34 -9.22 -15.25
C ALA A 39 -10.80 -9.54 -15.59
N THR A 40 -11.75 -8.99 -14.84
CA THR A 40 -13.19 -9.14 -15.10
C THR A 40 -13.59 -8.44 -16.40
N ILE A 41 -13.17 -7.18 -16.58
CA ILE A 41 -13.43 -6.43 -17.82
C ILE A 41 -12.82 -7.16 -19.03
N GLU A 42 -11.60 -7.69 -18.88
CA GLU A 42 -10.93 -8.46 -19.95
C GLU A 42 -11.72 -9.73 -20.30
N LYS A 43 -12.19 -10.48 -19.31
CA LYS A 43 -13.03 -11.68 -19.52
C LYS A 43 -14.35 -11.34 -20.21
N ASP A 44 -15.05 -10.31 -19.74
CA ASP A 44 -16.34 -9.90 -20.27
C ASP A 44 -16.22 -9.38 -21.71
N ALA A 45 -15.16 -8.62 -22.02
CA ALA A 45 -14.91 -8.13 -23.36
C ALA A 45 -14.66 -9.27 -24.36
N ILE A 46 -14.02 -10.36 -23.92
CA ILE A 46 -13.82 -11.57 -24.72
C ILE A 46 -15.13 -12.33 -24.90
N LEU A 47 -15.87 -12.58 -23.81
CA LEU A 47 -17.10 -13.39 -23.82
C LEU A 47 -18.22 -12.72 -24.62
N ASN A 48 -18.35 -11.40 -24.52
CA ASN A 48 -19.41 -10.63 -25.19
C ASN A 48 -19.06 -10.27 -26.64
N GLY A 49 -17.88 -10.66 -27.14
CA GLY A 49 -17.44 -10.33 -28.50
C GLY A 49 -17.25 -8.83 -28.74
N ALA A 50 -17.04 -8.04 -27.68
CA ALA A 50 -16.82 -6.58 -27.76
C ALA A 50 -15.53 -6.23 -28.52
N ILE A 51 -14.62 -7.21 -28.65
CA ILE A 51 -13.39 -7.11 -29.39
C ILE A 51 -13.60 -7.58 -30.83
N THR A 52 -13.67 -6.62 -31.75
CA THR A 52 -13.98 -6.83 -33.18
C THR A 52 -12.75 -6.72 -34.09
N GLY A 53 -11.56 -6.49 -33.52
CA GLY A 53 -10.32 -6.34 -34.28
C GLY A 53 -10.04 -7.51 -35.23
N LYS A 54 -9.72 -7.19 -36.48
CA LYS A 54 -9.51 -8.17 -37.57
C LYS A 54 -8.13 -8.84 -37.49
N ASN A 55 -7.21 -8.25 -36.72
CA ASN A 55 -5.87 -8.78 -36.43
C ASN A 55 -5.56 -8.68 -34.93
N GLU A 56 -4.48 -9.32 -34.48
CA GLU A 56 -4.09 -9.34 -33.06
C GLU A 56 -3.80 -7.96 -32.47
N THR A 57 -3.22 -7.05 -33.28
CA THR A 57 -2.88 -5.69 -32.86
C THR A 57 -4.11 -4.86 -32.54
N GLU A 58 -5.14 -4.89 -33.40
CA GLU A 58 -6.42 -4.21 -33.19
C GLU A 58 -7.13 -4.74 -31.95
N ARG A 59 -7.11 -6.06 -31.73
CA ARG A 59 -7.72 -6.68 -30.55
C ARG A 59 -7.04 -6.24 -29.25
N LYS A 60 -5.70 -6.16 -29.25
CA LYS A 60 -4.93 -5.65 -28.10
C LYS A 60 -5.20 -4.17 -27.85
N ALA A 61 -5.26 -3.34 -28.90
CA ALA A 61 -5.55 -1.92 -28.76
C ALA A 61 -6.96 -1.67 -28.21
N GLN A 62 -7.97 -2.41 -28.70
CA GLN A 62 -9.33 -2.34 -28.18
C GLN A 62 -9.41 -2.78 -26.71
N MET A 63 -8.73 -3.87 -26.34
CA MET A 63 -8.67 -4.31 -24.95
C MET A 63 -7.98 -3.28 -24.04
N ALA A 64 -6.87 -2.70 -24.51
CA ALA A 64 -6.16 -1.67 -23.76
C ALA A 64 -7.02 -0.42 -23.55
N ALA A 65 -7.80 -0.01 -24.55
CA ALA A 65 -8.74 1.11 -24.42
C ALA A 65 -9.87 0.80 -23.43
N LEU A 66 -10.44 -0.42 -23.48
CA LEU A 66 -11.51 -0.85 -22.57
C LEU A 66 -11.06 -0.97 -21.11
N THR A 67 -9.81 -1.35 -20.89
CA THR A 67 -9.23 -1.55 -19.55
C THR A 67 -8.47 -0.34 -19.02
N ALA A 68 -8.38 0.76 -19.79
CA ALA A 68 -7.54 1.91 -19.46
C ALA A 68 -7.87 2.51 -18.09
N GLU A 69 -9.16 2.73 -17.80
CA GLU A 69 -9.62 3.30 -16.53
C GLU A 69 -9.35 2.35 -15.35
N ALA A 70 -9.68 1.06 -15.50
CA ALA A 70 -9.43 0.06 -14.46
C ALA A 70 -7.92 -0.11 -14.18
N ARG A 71 -7.08 -0.04 -15.21
CA ARG A 71 -5.61 -0.06 -15.05
C ARG A 71 -5.08 1.20 -14.37
N HIS A 72 -5.68 2.37 -14.64
CA HIS A 72 -5.38 3.58 -13.90
C HIS A 72 -5.74 3.43 -12.42
N ALA A 73 -6.90 2.84 -12.10
CA ALA A 73 -7.30 2.55 -10.72
C ALA A 73 -6.32 1.59 -10.01
N VAL A 74 -5.74 0.60 -10.72
CA VAL A 74 -4.66 -0.24 -10.18
C VAL A 74 -3.44 0.61 -9.83
N THR A 75 -2.98 1.49 -10.72
CA THR A 75 -1.83 2.37 -10.46
C THR A 75 -2.06 3.30 -9.28
N GLU A 76 -3.27 3.83 -9.14
CA GLU A 76 -3.65 4.67 -8.00
C GLU A 76 -3.62 3.87 -6.69
N ALA A 77 -4.21 2.67 -6.66
CA ALA A 77 -4.19 1.79 -5.50
C ALA A 77 -2.75 1.39 -5.10
N GLU A 78 -1.88 1.11 -6.08
CA GLU A 78 -0.47 0.80 -5.84
C GLU A 78 0.29 1.99 -5.24
N THR A 79 -0.04 3.20 -5.71
CA THR A 79 0.52 4.44 -5.16
C THR A 79 0.10 4.62 -3.69
N GLN A 80 -1.17 4.41 -3.37
CA GLN A 80 -1.67 4.48 -1.99
C GLN A 80 -1.02 3.42 -1.09
N LEU A 81 -0.86 2.19 -1.59
CA LEU A 81 -0.13 1.13 -0.87
C LEU A 81 1.32 1.53 -0.58
N SER A 82 2.01 2.15 -1.55
CA SER A 82 3.37 2.65 -1.37
C SER A 82 3.45 3.71 -0.28
N ILE A 83 2.53 4.68 -0.29
CA ILE A 83 2.42 5.73 0.73
C ILE A 83 2.19 5.12 2.12
N ALA A 84 1.25 4.18 2.23
CA ALA A 84 0.96 3.48 3.49
C ALA A 84 2.19 2.73 4.03
N ARG A 85 2.95 2.05 3.15
CA ARG A 85 4.19 1.36 3.52
C ARG A 85 5.26 2.33 4.02
N VAL A 86 5.40 3.49 3.38
CA VAL A 86 6.35 4.53 3.83
C VAL A 86 5.96 5.03 5.22
N ALA A 87 4.68 5.28 5.48
CA ALA A 87 4.19 5.70 6.79
C ALA A 87 4.46 4.65 7.88
N TYR A 88 4.15 3.38 7.60
CA TYR A 88 4.44 2.27 8.50
C TYR A 88 5.95 2.15 8.80
N ASN A 89 6.79 2.17 7.76
CA ASN A 89 8.24 2.09 7.92
C ASN A 89 8.81 3.25 8.73
N ARG A 90 8.25 4.46 8.58
CA ARG A 90 8.64 5.62 9.38
C ARG A 90 8.39 5.39 10.86
N LEU A 91 7.22 4.88 11.24
CA LEU A 91 6.88 4.57 12.63
C LEU A 91 7.76 3.45 13.20
N LEU A 92 8.03 2.41 12.41
CA LEU A 92 8.93 1.33 12.82
C LEU A 92 10.37 1.82 13.06
N ASN A 93 10.86 2.69 12.18
CA ASN A 93 12.18 3.30 12.32
C ASN A 93 12.24 4.23 13.54
N GLU A 94 11.19 5.03 13.76
CA GLU A 94 11.07 5.87 14.95
C GLU A 94 11.13 5.02 16.22
N PHE A 95 10.35 3.94 16.29
CA PHE A 95 10.33 3.04 17.45
C PHE A 95 11.70 2.43 17.74
N ARG A 96 12.39 1.92 16.71
CA ARG A 96 13.75 1.38 16.86
C ARG A 96 14.77 2.43 17.32
N ALA A 97 14.68 3.64 16.79
CA ALA A 97 15.53 4.75 17.20
C ALA A 97 15.30 5.11 18.68
N LEU A 98 14.05 5.25 19.10
CA LEU A 98 13.71 5.59 20.49
C LEU A 98 14.09 4.47 21.46
N GLN A 99 13.94 3.19 21.09
CA GLN A 99 14.42 2.06 21.87
C GLN A 99 15.94 2.11 22.07
N THR A 100 16.69 2.47 21.02
CA THR A 100 18.14 2.60 21.08
C THR A 100 18.55 3.74 22.02
N VAL A 101 17.89 4.90 21.90
CA VAL A 101 18.12 6.05 22.80
C VAL A 101 17.81 5.69 24.26
N ALA A 102 16.69 5.00 24.52
CA ALA A 102 16.34 4.56 25.86
C ALA A 102 17.37 3.60 26.46
N GLN A 103 17.94 2.69 25.65
CA GLN A 103 19.00 1.79 26.08
C GLN A 103 20.30 2.55 26.41
N LEU A 104 20.70 3.52 25.60
CA LEU A 104 21.88 4.34 25.89
C LEU A 104 21.73 5.10 27.21
N LEU A 105 20.57 5.73 27.43
CA LEU A 105 20.25 6.42 28.68
C LEU A 105 20.24 5.49 29.89
N SER A 106 19.84 4.22 29.72
CA SER A 106 19.90 3.23 30.81
C SER A 106 21.33 2.82 31.18
N LYS A 107 22.28 2.90 30.24
CA LYS A 107 23.68 2.51 30.44
C LYS A 107 24.54 3.64 31.02
N GLU A 108 24.19 4.91 30.79
CA GLU A 108 24.88 6.06 31.39
C GLU A 108 24.55 6.29 32.88
N VAL A 109 23.44 5.72 33.36
CA VAL A 109 22.97 5.86 34.76
C VAL A 109 23.45 4.67 35.64
N ALA A 110 24.17 3.71 35.06
CA ALA A 110 24.76 2.56 35.73
C ALA A 110 26.29 2.73 35.88
#